data_AF-A0A2Z6SHK5-F1
#
_entry.id   AF-A0A2Z6SHK5-F1
#
_cell.length_a   1.000
_cell.length_b   1.000
_cell.length_c   1.000
_cell.angle_alpha   90.00
_cell.angle_beta   90.00
_cell.angle_gamma   90.00
#
_symmetry.space_group_name_H-M   'P 1'
#
loop_
_entity.id
_entity.type
_entity.pdbx_description
1 polymer ?
#
loop_
_entity_poly.entity_id
_entity_poly.type
_entity_poly.pdbx_seq_one_letter_code
_entity_poly.pdbx_strand_id
1 'polypeptide(L)'
;MRKKPERCFEHWKVKSRIPCKVCGKLTSSEPSLCRKHASGYYVTQYFNRLQDKANSDDLIQMKIDELLLELFANKTEKAVGGVDPRGSHETLLKQEKNNIKYTNEIYDDFSLFD
;
A
#
# COMPACT_ATOMS: atom_id res chain seq x y z
N MET A 1 -16.84 -1.99 -30.65
CA MET A 1 -15.39 -2.30 -30.70
C MET A 1 -14.59 -1.03 -30.38
N ARG A 2 -13.96 -0.95 -29.20
CA ARG A 2 -13.11 0.20 -28.85
C ARG A 2 -11.76 0.01 -29.55
N LYS A 3 -11.47 0.82 -30.57
CA LYS A 3 -10.15 0.87 -31.21
C LYS A 3 -9.13 1.31 -30.15
N LYS A 4 -8.25 0.40 -29.76
CA LYS A 4 -7.03 0.71 -29.00
C LYS A 4 -6.29 1.77 -29.81
N PRO A 5 -5.87 2.91 -29.25
CA PRO A 5 -5.11 3.88 -30.03
C PRO A 5 -3.80 3.19 -30.42
N GLU A 6 -3.70 2.80 -31.70
CA GLU A 6 -2.43 2.43 -32.30
C GLU A 6 -1.50 3.59 -31.99
N ARG A 7 -0.44 3.32 -31.21
CA ARG A 7 0.61 4.29 -30.95
C ARG A 7 1.22 4.61 -32.32
N CYS A 8 0.69 5.66 -32.95
CA CYS A 8 0.99 6.01 -34.32
C CYS A 8 2.50 6.04 -34.52
N PHE A 9 3.00 5.51 -35.63
CA PHE A 9 4.43 5.51 -35.95
C PHE A 9 5.04 6.93 -35.87
N GLU A 10 4.24 7.96 -36.18
CA GLU A 10 4.63 9.36 -35.99
C GLU A 10 4.91 9.70 -34.52
N HIS A 11 4.12 9.17 -33.58
CA HIS A 11 4.36 9.32 -32.14
C HIS A 11 5.72 8.73 -31.72
N TRP A 12 6.18 7.66 -32.39
CA TRP A 12 7.52 7.08 -32.17
C TRP A 12 8.66 7.91 -32.77
N LYS A 13 8.41 8.67 -33.86
CA LYS A 13 9.38 9.61 -34.44
C LYS A 13 9.52 10.88 -33.60
N VAL A 14 8.43 11.38 -33.01
CA VAL A 14 8.41 12.63 -32.22
C VAL A 14 9.00 12.45 -30.83
N LYS A 15 9.05 11.22 -30.30
CA LYS A 15 9.60 10.97 -28.96
C LYS A 15 11.08 11.36 -28.91
N SER A 16 11.39 12.45 -28.20
CA SER A 16 12.76 12.94 -28.01
C SER A 16 13.61 11.82 -27.45
N ARG A 17 14.68 11.47 -28.17
CA ARG A 17 15.62 10.45 -27.73
C ARG A 17 16.75 11.12 -26.97
N ILE A 18 16.92 10.73 -25.72
CA ILE A 18 17.92 11.26 -24.82
C ILE A 18 19.08 10.25 -24.78
N PRO A 19 20.36 10.66 -24.78
CA PRO A 19 21.47 9.73 -24.65
C PRO A 19 21.43 9.00 -23.31
N CYS A 20 21.76 7.71 -23.33
CA CYS A 20 21.91 6.94 -22.11
C CYS A 20 23.08 7.46 -21.28
N LYS A 21 22.86 7.71 -19.99
CA LYS A 21 23.91 8.21 -19.06
C LYS A 21 25.13 7.29 -18.93
N VAL A 22 24.97 5.99 -19.15
CA VAL A 22 26.04 4.99 -19.00
C VAL A 22 26.80 4.75 -20.31
N CYS A 23 26.09 4.64 -21.44
CA CYS A 23 26.71 4.22 -22.71
C CYS A 23 26.44 5.14 -23.91
N GLY A 24 25.82 6.30 -23.70
CA GLY A 24 25.52 7.28 -24.74
C GLY A 24 24.43 6.87 -25.74
N LYS A 25 24.00 5.60 -25.78
CA LYS A 25 22.97 5.13 -26.71
C LYS A 25 21.66 5.89 -26.51
N LEU A 26 21.16 6.47 -27.60
CA LEU A 26 19.87 7.15 -27.64
C LEU A 26 18.78 6.23 -27.12
N THR A 27 18.04 6.73 -26.14
CA THR A 27 16.96 6.01 -25.48
C THR A 27 15.73 6.91 -25.33
N SER A 28 14.57 6.28 -25.35
CA SER A 28 13.29 6.93 -25.12
C SER A 28 12.71 6.61 -23.74
N SER A 29 13.52 5.99 -22.88
CA SER A 29 13.17 5.66 -21.51
C SER A 29 13.42 6.85 -20.59
N GLU A 30 12.48 7.03 -19.68
CA GLU A 30 12.53 8.03 -18.63
C GLU A 30 13.19 7.39 -17.39
N PRO A 31 14.50 7.13 -17.51
CA PRO A 31 15.51 7.69 -16.61
C PRO A 31 16.78 8.13 -17.39
N SER A 32 16.68 8.28 -18.71
CA SER A 32 17.84 8.39 -19.61
C SER A 32 18.77 7.16 -19.51
N LEU A 33 18.19 5.96 -19.39
CA LEU A 33 18.90 4.68 -19.32
C LEU A 33 18.41 3.72 -20.39
N CYS A 34 19.29 3.26 -21.27
CA CYS A 34 18.88 2.29 -22.28
C CYS A 34 18.37 0.99 -21.64
N ARG A 35 17.61 0.18 -22.38
CA ARG A 35 16.99 -1.06 -21.88
C ARG A 35 17.96 -1.98 -21.14
N LYS A 36 19.24 -2.01 -21.55
CA LYS A 36 20.29 -2.80 -20.88
C LYS A 36 20.68 -2.27 -19.49
N HIS A 37 20.64 -0.96 -19.29
CA HIS A 37 21.04 -0.30 -18.05
C HIS A 37 19.85 0.10 -17.16
N ALA A 38 18.63 0.01 -17.67
CA ALA A 38 17.42 0.35 -16.92
C ALA A 38 17.01 -0.72 -15.90
N SER A 39 17.45 -1.98 -16.05
CA SER A 39 17.04 -3.08 -15.16
C SER A 39 17.41 -2.80 -13.70
N GLY A 40 18.66 -2.45 -13.43
CA GLY A 40 19.12 -2.14 -12.06
C GLY A 40 18.40 -0.93 -11.45
N TYR A 41 18.08 0.08 -12.28
CA TYR A 41 17.35 1.26 -11.83
C TYR A 41 15.94 0.90 -11.33
N TYR A 42 15.17 0.12 -12.10
CA TYR A 42 13.81 -0.23 -11.71
C TYR A 42 13.78 -1.20 -10.52
N VAL A 43 14.75 -2.11 -10.41
CA VAL A 43 14.89 -3.00 -9.25
C VAL A 43 15.16 -2.19 -7.98
N THR A 44 16.09 -1.23 -8.02
CA THR A 44 16.37 -0.35 -6.88
C THR A 44 15.16 0.48 -6.49
N GLN A 45 14.47 1.08 -7.47
CA GLN A 45 13.23 1.83 -7.24
C GLN A 45 12.08 0.98 -6.67
N TYR A 46 12.09 -0.33 -6.91
CA TYR A 46 11.10 -1.23 -6.34
C TYR A 46 11.41 -1.50 -4.86
N PHE A 47 12.65 -1.85 -4.53
CA PHE A 47 13.06 -2.06 -3.14
C PHE A 47 12.89 -0.81 -2.27
N ASN A 48 13.25 0.37 -2.78
CA ASN A 48 13.06 1.63 -2.04
C ASN A 48 11.57 1.85 -1.71
N ARG A 49 10.66 1.60 -2.67
CA ARG A 49 9.22 1.72 -2.44
C ARG A 49 8.68 0.71 -1.43
N LEU A 50 9.27 -0.49 -1.37
CA LEU A 50 8.91 -1.47 -0.34
C LEU A 50 9.39 -1.01 1.04
N GLN A 51 10.61 -0.49 1.12
CA GLN A 51 11.16 0.02 2.37
C GLN A 51 10.39 1.25 2.89
N ASP A 52 10.06 2.19 2.01
CA ASP A 52 9.26 3.37 2.37
C ASP A 52 7.88 2.98 2.93
N LYS A 53 7.27 1.93 2.37
CA LYS A 53 6.00 1.38 2.86
C LYS A 53 6.15 0.73 4.23
N ALA A 54 7.15 -0.14 4.40
CA ALA A 54 7.41 -0.77 5.70
C ALA A 54 7.65 0.28 6.80
N ASN A 55 8.44 1.32 6.50
CA ASN A 55 8.68 2.42 7.43
C ASN A 55 7.39 3.20 7.76
N SER A 56 6.49 3.39 6.79
CA SER A 56 5.20 4.03 7.06
C SER A 56 4.29 3.16 7.92
N ASP A 57 4.32 1.84 7.72
CA ASP A 57 3.52 0.89 8.51
C ASP A 57 4.03 0.83 9.97
N ASP A 58 5.34 0.80 10.16
CA ASP A 58 5.96 0.87 11.50
C ASP A 58 5.58 2.17 12.24
N LEU A 59 5.56 3.29 11.53
CA LEU A 59 5.14 4.58 12.10
C LEU A 59 3.66 4.59 12.50
N ILE A 60 2.80 3.98 11.68
CA ILE A 60 1.37 3.82 11.99
C ILE A 60 1.22 2.94 13.23
N GLN A 61 1.95 1.83 13.31
CA GLN A 61 1.88 0.91 14.44
C GLN A 61 2.31 1.57 15.75
N MET A 62 3.43 2.31 15.76
CA MET A 62 3.86 3.08 16.93
C MET A 62 2.80 4.06 17.42
N LYS A 63 2.10 4.73 16.49
CA LYS A 63 1.06 5.70 16.85
C LYS A 63 -0.21 5.03 17.40
N ILE A 64 -0.54 3.85 16.91
CA ILE A 64 -1.60 3.02 17.48
C ILE A 64 -1.25 2.63 18.91
N ASP A 65 -0.02 2.17 19.16
CA ASP A 65 0.42 1.75 20.49
C ASP A 65 0.45 2.92 21.48
N GLU A 66 0.89 4.10 21.04
CA GLU A 66 0.84 5.36 21.82
C GLU A 66 -0.59 5.72 22.24
N LEU A 67 -1.52 5.73 21.29
CA LEU A 67 -2.94 6.03 21.56
C LEU A 67 -3.59 4.99 22.47
N LEU A 68 -3.24 3.71 22.32
CA LEU A 68 -3.72 2.66 23.21
C LEU A 68 -3.26 2.89 24.65
N LEU A 69 -1.99 3.25 24.86
CA LEU A 69 -1.45 3.57 26.18
C LEU A 69 -2.19 4.76 26.83
N GLU A 70 -2.44 5.84 26.07
CA GLU A 70 -3.21 6.99 26.56
C GLU A 70 -4.64 6.62 26.94
N LEU A 71 -5.32 5.80 26.13
CA LEU A 71 -6.67 5.34 26.43
C LEU A 71 -6.73 4.47 27.70
N PHE A 72 -5.73 3.60 27.91
CA PHE A 72 -5.65 2.81 29.14
C PHE A 72 -5.44 3.69 30.37
N ALA A 73 -4.56 4.70 30.29
CA ALA A 73 -4.32 5.64 31.39
C ALA A 73 -5.57 6.45 31.77
N ASN A 74 -6.38 6.84 30.78
CA ASN A 74 -7.60 7.61 31.01
C ASN A 74 -8.79 6.77 31.53
N LYS A 75 -8.73 5.43 31.40
CA LYS A 75 -9.81 4.51 31.82
C LYS A 75 -9.71 4.13 33.30
N THR A 76 -8.50 4.09 33.86
CA THR A 76 -8.25 3.78 35.27
C THR A 76 -8.73 4.89 36.22
N GLU A 77 -8.82 6.13 35.76
CA GLU A 77 -9.40 7.24 36.56
C GLU A 77 -10.94 7.23 36.59
N LYS A 78 -11.61 6.56 35.63
CA LYS A 78 -13.09 6.55 35.51
C LYS A 78 -13.77 5.32 36.13
N ALA A 79 -13.01 4.39 36.72
CA ALA A 79 -13.51 3.11 37.24
C ALA A 79 -13.84 3.11 38.75
N VAL A 80 -14.14 4.26 39.36
CA VAL A 80 -14.71 4.36 40.73
C VAL A 80 -16.25 4.48 40.66
N GLY A 81 -16.89 3.63 39.84
CA GLY A 81 -18.33 3.54 39.74
C GLY A 81 -18.73 2.18 39.18
N GLY A 82 -19.11 1.26 40.07
CA GLY A 82 -19.36 -0.15 39.74
C GLY A 82 -20.48 -0.34 38.71
N VAL A 83 -20.24 -1.20 37.73
CA VAL A 83 -21.26 -1.67 36.77
C VAL A 83 -21.08 -3.18 36.56
N ASP A 84 -22.20 -3.89 36.66
CA ASP A 84 -22.40 -5.35 36.66
C ASP A 84 -21.79 -6.08 35.43
N PRO A 85 -21.17 -7.27 35.56
CA PRO A 85 -20.39 -7.91 34.47
C PRO A 85 -21.20 -8.61 33.37
N ARG A 86 -22.54 -8.59 33.41
CA ARG A 86 -23.38 -9.45 32.56
C ARG A 86 -23.83 -8.84 31.23
N GLY A 87 -23.60 -7.55 31.00
CA GLY A 87 -24.02 -6.86 29.77
C GLY A 87 -23.02 -6.85 28.61
N SER A 88 -21.73 -7.17 28.86
CA SER A 88 -20.65 -6.94 27.89
C SER A 88 -20.38 -8.10 26.92
N HIS A 89 -20.82 -9.31 27.27
CA HIS A 89 -20.51 -10.52 26.49
C HIS A 89 -21.30 -10.59 25.18
N GLU A 90 -22.52 -10.05 25.15
CA GLU A 90 -23.39 -10.11 23.96
C GLU A 90 -23.01 -9.10 22.88
N THR A 91 -22.41 -7.97 23.28
CA THR A 91 -21.91 -6.95 22.36
C THR A 91 -20.58 -7.34 21.71
N LEU A 92 -19.69 -8.01 22.46
CA LEU A 92 -18.41 -8.52 21.95
C LEU A 92 -18.61 -9.60 20.87
N LEU A 93 -19.52 -10.55 21.11
CA LEU A 93 -19.84 -11.61 20.14
C LEU A 93 -20.46 -11.08 18.83
N LYS A 94 -21.21 -9.98 18.88
CA LYS A 94 -21.75 -9.33 17.67
C LYS A 94 -20.65 -8.63 16.87
N GLN A 95 -19.69 -8.01 17.56
CA GLN A 95 -18.57 -7.33 16.92
C GLN A 95 -17.57 -8.31 16.30
N GLU A 96 -17.28 -9.43 16.97
CA GLU A 96 -16.46 -10.53 16.42
C GLU A 96 -17.09 -11.14 15.16
N LYS A 97 -18.41 -11.38 15.16
CA LYS A 97 -19.12 -11.90 13.98
C LYS A 97 -19.10 -10.92 12.79
N ASN A 98 -19.18 -9.62 13.06
CA ASN A 98 -19.09 -8.59 12.02
C ASN A 98 -17.68 -8.51 11.42
N ASN A 99 -16.63 -8.67 12.23
CA ASN A 99 -15.24 -8.69 11.76
C ASN A 99 -14.94 -9.92 10.90
N ILE A 100 -15.42 -11.11 11.29
CA ILE A 100 -15.24 -12.34 10.50
C ILE A 100 -15.96 -12.25 9.14
N LYS A 101 -17.10 -11.56 9.07
CA LYS A 101 -17.82 -11.36 7.80
C LYS A 101 -17.03 -10.46 6.84
N TYR A 102 -16.46 -9.36 7.35
CA TYR A 102 -15.70 -8.41 6.53
C TYR A 102 -14.40 -9.00 5.96
N THR A 103 -13.73 -9.88 6.72
CA THR A 103 -12.49 -10.53 6.24
C THR A 103 -12.74 -11.55 5.13
N ASN A 104 -13.89 -12.22 5.12
CA ASN A 104 -14.23 -13.19 4.07
C ASN A 104 -14.62 -12.47 2.75
N GLU A 105 -15.31 -11.33 2.83
CA GLU A 105 -15.65 -10.53 1.64
C GLU A 105 -14.40 -9.97 0.94
N ILE A 106 -13.32 -9.68 1.68
CA ILE A 106 -12.05 -9.23 1.09
C ILE A 106 -11.34 -10.36 0.34
N TYR A 107 -11.35 -11.59 0.85
CA TYR A 107 -10.64 -12.72 0.22
C TYR A 107 -11.32 -13.22 -1.06
N ASP A 108 -12.64 -13.12 -1.16
CA ASP A 108 -13.38 -13.48 -2.37
C ASP A 108 -13.11 -12.50 -3.53
N ASP A 109 -12.84 -11.22 -3.26
CA ASP A 109 -12.58 -10.19 -4.28
C ASP A 109 -11.17 -10.30 -4.91
N PHE A 110 -10.20 -10.89 -4.19
CA PHE A 110 -8.84 -11.13 -4.72
C PHE A 110 -8.71 -12.42 -5.54
N SER A 111 -9.74 -13.28 -5.53
CA SER A 111 -9.74 -14.57 -6.24
C SER A 111 -10.18 -14.46 -7.71
N LEU A 112 -10.39 -13.25 -8.22
CA LEU A 112 -10.91 -12.98 -9.58
C LEU A 112 -9.81 -12.64 -10.62
N PHE A 113 -8.55 -12.93 -10.33
CA PHE A 113 -7.39 -12.61 -11.19
C PHE A 113 -6.51 -13.82 -11.56
N ASP A 114 -7.09 -15.02 -11.62
CA ASP A 114 -6.50 -16.17 -12.33
C ASP A 114 -7.06 -16.31 -13.76
#